data_AF-A0A8S9NSY0-F1
#
_entry.id   AF-A0A8S9NSY0-F1
#
_cell.length_a   1.000
_cell.length_b   1.000
_cell.length_c   1.000
_cell.angle_alpha   90.00
_cell.angle_beta   90.00
_cell.angle_gamma   90.00
#
_symmetry.space_group_name_H-M   'P 1'
#
loop_
_entity.id
_entity.type
_entity.pdbx_description
1 polymer ?
#
loop_
_entity_poly.entity_id
_entity_poly.type
_entity_poly.pdbx_seq_one_letter_code
_entity_poly.pdbx_strand_id
1 'polypeptide(L)'
;MGFKVCIFLLLGCLLQVPERTMAREMKRASIVIQGASRITETDENFVCATLDWWPHDKCNYDNCPWGYSSVINMDLSRPLLTKAIQGRYKAFVPLPIAIVTFGLNALHGRHKLRGNAWGGAWNHVNTQDFINYTVSNGYAIDSWEFGNELSGTGVGASVSAELYGKDVIVLRDIIDKMYKDSKLTKPLLVAPGGFYEQQWYTKLLEISGQDVVDVVTHHIYNLGSGNDPQLVKKILDPSYLSRVAETFKNVNKTIQEHGPWASPWVGESGGAYNSGGRRVSDTFIDSFWYLDQLGMSSKHNTKVYCRQTLVGGFYGLLEKGTFVPNPDYYSALLWHRLMGKGVLAVQTDGPPRLRVYAHCSKGREGVTLLLINLSNQSDFTVSVSNGVNVALNVESKPKKKSLLDTLKKPFSWIGNKASDGYLNREEYHLTPENGELRSKTMVLNGKPLKPTETGDIPSLEPVIRGVNSPVYVSSLSMSFVVLPSFDASACS
;
A
#
# COMPACT_ATOMS: atom_id res chain seq x y z
N MET A 1 -69.23 -42.20 38.50
CA MET A 1 -68.64 -41.69 37.23
C MET A 1 -68.15 -40.28 37.49
N GLY A 2 -66.85 -40.10 37.74
CA GLY A 2 -66.25 -38.78 37.97
C GLY A 2 -65.39 -38.41 36.76
N PHE A 3 -65.76 -37.35 36.05
CA PHE A 3 -64.99 -36.80 34.93
C PHE A 3 -63.82 -35.96 35.47
N LYS A 4 -62.59 -36.32 35.09
CA LYS A 4 -61.40 -35.46 35.27
C LYS A 4 -61.37 -34.44 34.13
N VAL A 5 -61.42 -33.15 34.47
CA VAL A 5 -61.18 -32.05 33.53
C VAL A 5 -59.71 -31.67 33.62
N CYS A 6 -58.95 -31.90 32.56
CA CYS A 6 -57.59 -31.37 32.39
C CYS A 6 -57.68 -29.97 31.78
N ILE A 7 -57.26 -28.95 32.54
CA ILE A 7 -57.10 -27.58 32.05
C ILE A 7 -55.69 -27.47 31.45
N PHE A 8 -55.59 -27.31 30.13
CA PHE A 8 -54.34 -26.92 29.47
C PHE A 8 -54.18 -25.40 29.56
N LEU A 9 -53.20 -24.95 30.34
CA LEU A 9 -52.69 -23.58 30.30
C LEU A 9 -51.81 -23.43 29.05
N LEU A 10 -52.35 -22.78 28.01
CA LEU A 10 -51.57 -22.28 26.88
C LEU A 10 -50.77 -21.05 27.34
N LEU A 11 -49.52 -21.26 27.77
CA LEU A 11 -48.53 -20.17 27.81
C LEU A 11 -48.21 -19.78 26.36
N GLY A 12 -48.69 -18.61 25.93
CA GLY A 12 -48.25 -17.98 24.70
C GLY A 12 -46.76 -17.68 24.78
N CYS A 13 -45.94 -18.51 24.15
CA CYS A 13 -44.58 -18.13 23.78
C CYS A 13 -44.68 -17.00 22.75
N LEU A 14 -44.57 -15.76 23.23
CA LEU A 14 -44.09 -14.66 22.41
C LEU A 14 -42.68 -15.04 21.96
N LEU A 15 -42.59 -15.66 20.78
CA LEU A 15 -41.36 -15.72 20.01
C LEU A 15 -40.93 -14.27 19.81
N GLN A 16 -39.97 -13.81 20.61
CA GLN A 16 -39.14 -12.66 20.31
C GLN A 16 -38.36 -13.02 19.04
N VAL A 17 -38.99 -12.81 17.88
CA VAL A 17 -38.27 -12.59 16.64
C VAL A 17 -37.37 -11.39 16.92
N PRO A 18 -36.04 -11.50 16.79
CA PRO A 18 -35.18 -10.33 16.89
C PRO A 18 -35.47 -9.43 15.70
N GLU A 19 -36.42 -8.50 15.85
CA GLU A 19 -36.47 -7.28 15.06
C GLU A 19 -35.16 -6.52 15.31
N ARG A 20 -34.21 -6.65 14.39
CA ARG A 20 -33.23 -5.61 14.01
C ARG A 20 -32.36 -6.08 12.85
N THR A 21 -32.97 -6.39 11.70
CA THR A 21 -32.36 -5.93 10.44
C THR A 21 -32.56 -4.41 10.42
N MET A 22 -31.69 -3.66 11.10
CA MET A 22 -31.60 -2.22 10.81
C MET A 22 -31.20 -2.11 9.34
N ALA A 23 -32.14 -1.69 8.50
CA ALA A 23 -31.83 -1.36 7.11
C ALA A 23 -30.64 -0.38 7.14
N ARG A 24 -29.53 -0.78 6.53
CA ARG A 24 -28.34 0.07 6.44
C ARG A 24 -28.70 1.32 5.66
N GLU A 25 -28.25 2.47 6.14
CA GLU A 25 -28.60 3.75 5.52
C GLU A 25 -27.88 3.86 4.17
N MET A 26 -28.62 3.94 3.07
CA MET A 26 -28.03 4.16 1.75
C MET A 26 -27.77 5.67 1.56
N LYS A 27 -26.51 6.07 1.55
CA LYS A 27 -26.07 7.46 1.30
C LYS A 27 -25.63 7.65 -0.13
N ARG A 28 -25.70 8.88 -0.62
CA ARG A 28 -25.15 9.26 -1.93
C ARG A 28 -23.85 10.04 -1.74
N ALA A 29 -22.90 9.81 -2.63
CA ALA A 29 -21.69 10.61 -2.75
C ALA A 29 -21.36 10.83 -4.22
N SER A 30 -20.79 12.00 -4.52
CA SER A 30 -20.36 12.44 -5.84
C SER A 30 -18.85 12.61 -5.85
N ILE A 31 -18.21 12.01 -6.84
CA ILE A 31 -16.76 12.07 -7.05
C ILE A 31 -16.48 12.83 -8.34
N VAL A 32 -15.56 13.79 -8.26
CA VAL A 32 -15.00 14.52 -9.40
C VAL A 32 -13.53 14.17 -9.53
N ILE A 33 -13.15 13.54 -10.63
CA ILE A 33 -11.76 13.22 -10.96
C ILE A 33 -11.21 14.32 -11.86
N GLN A 34 -10.04 14.87 -11.52
CA GLN A 34 -9.36 15.87 -12.35
C GLN A 34 -8.49 15.14 -13.39
N GLY A 35 -9.08 14.80 -14.54
CA GLY A 35 -8.42 13.99 -15.58
C GLY A 35 -7.37 14.74 -16.43
N ALA A 36 -7.27 16.05 -16.30
CA ALA A 36 -6.41 16.90 -17.14
C ALA A 36 -4.92 16.92 -16.72
N SER A 37 -4.60 16.53 -15.49
CA SER A 37 -3.22 16.56 -14.96
C SER A 37 -2.99 15.49 -13.90
N ARG A 38 -1.77 14.93 -13.88
CA ARG A 38 -1.30 14.10 -12.75
C ARG A 38 -0.81 15.02 -11.63
N ILE A 39 -1.18 14.73 -10.38
CA ILE A 39 -0.66 15.47 -9.22
C ILE A 39 0.71 14.96 -8.78
N THR A 40 0.94 13.66 -8.96
CA THR A 40 2.19 12.95 -8.65
C THR A 40 2.28 11.71 -9.55
N GLU A 41 3.40 11.03 -9.49
CA GLU A 41 3.62 9.78 -10.22
C GLU A 41 4.33 8.77 -9.32
N THR A 42 3.85 7.52 -9.28
CA THR A 42 4.53 6.41 -8.58
C THR A 42 5.50 5.68 -9.50
N ASP A 43 6.40 4.87 -8.95
CA ASP A 43 7.22 3.96 -9.74
C ASP A 43 6.36 2.84 -10.36
N GLU A 44 6.89 2.19 -11.41
CA GLU A 44 6.27 1.00 -12.00
C GLU A 44 6.18 -0.15 -10.98
N ASN A 45 7.15 -0.23 -10.07
CA ASN A 45 7.26 -1.18 -8.99
C ASN A 45 6.79 -0.59 -7.64
N PHE A 46 5.77 0.26 -7.66
CA PHE A 46 5.28 0.97 -6.45
C PHE A 46 5.03 0.07 -5.24
N VAL A 47 4.59 -1.18 -5.42
CA VAL A 47 4.35 -2.12 -4.31
C VAL A 47 5.49 -3.13 -4.22
N CYS A 48 6.19 -3.12 -3.09
CA CYS A 48 7.21 -4.10 -2.71
C CYS A 48 6.88 -4.76 -1.37
N ALA A 49 7.67 -5.76 -0.99
CA ALA A 49 7.58 -6.41 0.29
C ALA A 49 8.98 -6.74 0.80
N THR A 50 9.19 -6.59 2.10
CA THR A 50 10.48 -6.87 2.74
C THR A 50 10.57 -8.35 3.12
N LEU A 51 11.81 -8.80 3.32
CA LEU A 51 12.14 -10.05 3.99
C LEU A 51 13.14 -9.74 5.11
N ASP A 52 12.93 -10.34 6.27
CA ASP A 52 13.66 -10.00 7.48
C ASP A 52 14.67 -11.08 7.89
N TRP A 53 15.54 -10.74 8.84
CA TRP A 53 16.65 -11.57 9.33
C TRP A 53 16.41 -12.11 10.74
N TRP A 54 15.18 -12.03 11.25
CA TRP A 54 14.88 -12.48 12.61
C TRP A 54 15.22 -13.95 12.85
N PRO A 55 15.64 -14.31 14.08
CA PRO A 55 15.84 -15.71 14.42
C PRO A 55 14.48 -16.43 14.50
N HIS A 56 14.50 -17.74 14.31
CA HIS A 56 13.27 -18.53 14.19
C HIS A 56 12.44 -18.57 15.48
N ASP A 57 13.08 -18.31 16.62
CA ASP A 57 12.53 -18.24 17.97
C ASP A 57 12.13 -16.81 18.38
N LYS A 58 12.14 -15.84 17.46
CA LYS A 58 11.60 -14.51 17.75
C LYS A 58 10.12 -14.60 18.14
N CYS A 59 9.84 -14.13 19.35
CA CYS A 59 8.49 -14.03 19.87
C CYS A 59 8.18 -12.60 20.34
N ASN A 60 6.92 -12.20 20.17
CA ASN A 60 6.33 -11.00 20.73
C ASN A 60 5.01 -11.40 21.40
N TYR A 61 4.78 -10.96 22.64
CA TYR A 61 3.52 -11.19 23.36
C TYR A 61 3.15 -12.69 23.44
N ASP A 62 4.10 -13.55 23.81
CA ASP A 62 3.95 -15.01 23.90
C ASP A 62 3.54 -15.70 22.58
N ASN A 63 3.79 -15.04 21.45
CA ASN A 63 3.56 -15.58 20.12
C ASN A 63 4.84 -15.48 19.31
N CYS A 64 5.15 -16.51 18.52
CA CYS A 64 6.35 -16.55 17.68
C CYS A 64 5.94 -16.50 16.20
N PRO A 65 5.55 -15.33 15.67
CA PRO A 65 4.96 -15.22 14.34
C PRO A 65 6.00 -15.28 13.21
N TRP A 66 7.28 -15.49 13.52
CA TRP A 66 8.35 -15.57 12.53
C TRP A 66 8.64 -17.01 12.12
N GLY A 67 9.05 -17.88 13.04
CA GLY A 67 9.46 -19.24 12.68
C GLY A 67 10.53 -19.21 11.59
N TYR A 68 10.45 -20.12 10.62
CA TYR A 68 11.41 -20.21 9.50
C TYR A 68 11.06 -19.27 8.32
N SER A 69 10.58 -18.06 8.59
CA SER A 69 10.16 -17.10 7.54
C SER A 69 11.23 -16.08 7.15
N SER A 70 12.37 -16.09 7.84
CA SER A 70 13.47 -15.13 7.61
C SER A 70 14.37 -15.55 6.46
N VAL A 71 15.06 -14.59 5.83
CA VAL A 71 15.95 -14.81 4.67
C VAL A 71 16.94 -15.95 4.87
N ILE A 72 17.44 -16.10 6.10
CA ILE A 72 18.43 -17.12 6.47
C ILE A 72 17.89 -18.56 6.50
N ASN A 73 16.58 -18.74 6.70
CA ASN A 73 16.01 -20.07 6.96
C ASN A 73 14.79 -20.41 6.08
N MET A 74 14.29 -19.46 5.28
CA MET A 74 13.09 -19.66 4.49
C MET A 74 13.33 -20.64 3.34
N ASP A 75 12.44 -21.62 3.23
CA ASP A 75 12.45 -22.61 2.15
C ASP A 75 11.92 -22.00 0.85
N LEU A 76 12.84 -21.54 0.01
CA LEU A 76 12.55 -20.94 -1.30
C LEU A 76 12.02 -21.94 -2.33
N SER A 77 12.11 -23.25 -2.07
CA SER A 77 11.68 -24.31 -3.00
C SER A 77 10.16 -24.55 -2.97
N ARG A 78 9.44 -23.90 -2.05
CA ARG A 78 7.99 -24.09 -1.85
C ARG A 78 7.21 -23.60 -3.06
N PRO A 79 6.42 -24.47 -3.74
CA PRO A 79 5.71 -24.09 -4.96
C PRO A 79 4.78 -22.89 -4.77
N LEU A 80 4.10 -22.80 -3.63
CA LEU A 80 3.18 -21.69 -3.35
C LEU A 80 3.92 -20.36 -3.16
N LEU A 81 5.12 -20.36 -2.58
CA LEU A 81 5.95 -19.16 -2.48
C LEU A 81 6.39 -18.70 -3.87
N THR A 82 6.89 -19.62 -4.70
CA THR A 82 7.27 -19.31 -6.08
C THR A 82 6.08 -18.77 -6.88
N LYS A 83 4.91 -19.41 -6.79
CA LYS A 83 3.69 -18.99 -7.46
C LYS A 83 3.14 -17.66 -6.94
N ALA A 84 3.27 -17.39 -5.64
CA ALA A 84 2.87 -16.11 -5.06
C ALA A 84 3.76 -14.95 -5.55
N ILE A 85 5.06 -15.19 -5.72
CA ILE A 85 5.99 -14.21 -6.29
C ILE A 85 5.74 -14.05 -7.80
N GLN A 86 5.56 -15.17 -8.51
CA GLN A 86 5.27 -15.20 -9.95
C GLN A 86 3.88 -14.69 -10.31
N GLY A 87 2.90 -14.70 -9.41
CA GLY A 87 1.52 -14.24 -9.63
C GLY A 87 1.41 -12.76 -10.08
N ARG A 88 2.54 -12.03 -10.05
CA ARG A 88 2.78 -10.74 -10.72
C ARG A 88 2.79 -10.82 -12.26
N TYR A 89 3.11 -11.97 -12.83
CA TYR A 89 3.41 -12.13 -14.26
C TYR A 89 2.57 -13.26 -14.88
N LYS A 90 1.65 -12.90 -15.78
CA LYS A 90 1.05 -13.84 -16.74
C LYS A 90 1.88 -13.98 -18.04
N ALA A 91 3.06 -13.37 -18.11
CA ALA A 91 3.83 -13.27 -19.36
C ALA A 91 4.90 -14.37 -19.50
N PHE A 92 4.93 -14.99 -20.68
CA PHE A 92 5.82 -16.06 -21.16
C PHE A 92 7.30 -15.63 -21.36
N VAL A 93 7.83 -14.71 -20.57
CA VAL A 93 9.20 -14.19 -20.72
C VAL A 93 10.00 -14.46 -19.43
N PRO A 94 11.24 -15.00 -19.50
CA PRO A 94 12.11 -15.17 -18.35
C PRO A 94 12.67 -13.81 -17.92
N LEU A 95 11.85 -13.01 -17.23
CA LEU A 95 12.31 -11.85 -16.46
C LEU A 95 12.75 -12.31 -15.06
N PRO A 96 13.63 -11.57 -14.37
CA PRO A 96 13.98 -11.89 -12.98
C PRO A 96 12.69 -11.96 -12.13
N ILE A 97 12.59 -13.04 -11.35
CA ILE A 97 11.41 -13.39 -10.54
C ILE A 97 11.05 -12.25 -9.55
N ALA A 98 12.03 -11.46 -9.13
CA ALA A 98 11.86 -10.23 -8.35
C ALA A 98 13.02 -9.25 -8.60
N ILE A 99 12.76 -7.96 -8.37
CA ILE A 99 13.76 -6.90 -8.27
C ILE A 99 14.22 -6.83 -6.81
N VAL A 100 15.53 -6.71 -6.56
CA VAL A 100 16.10 -6.83 -5.21
C VAL A 100 16.78 -5.54 -4.76
N THR A 101 16.28 -4.98 -3.66
CA THR A 101 17.01 -4.06 -2.78
C THR A 101 17.64 -4.86 -1.65
N PHE A 102 18.91 -4.65 -1.33
CA PHE A 102 19.59 -5.35 -0.25
C PHE A 102 20.15 -4.38 0.81
N GLY A 103 19.76 -4.59 2.07
CA GLY A 103 20.22 -3.82 3.22
C GLY A 103 21.61 -4.24 3.72
N LEU A 104 22.55 -3.30 3.73
CA LEU A 104 23.93 -3.46 4.16
C LEU A 104 24.10 -3.13 5.65
N ASN A 105 25.04 -3.80 6.32
CA ASN A 105 25.29 -3.58 7.74
C ASN A 105 26.12 -2.31 8.00
N ALA A 106 25.45 -1.22 8.36
CA ALA A 106 26.06 0.07 8.70
C ALA A 106 26.72 0.11 10.10
N LEU A 107 26.58 -0.94 10.92
CA LEU A 107 27.20 -1.03 12.25
C LEU A 107 28.53 -1.80 12.26
N HIS A 108 28.92 -2.44 11.16
CA HIS A 108 30.15 -3.22 11.12
C HIS A 108 31.39 -2.35 11.41
N GLY A 109 32.22 -2.79 12.36
CA GLY A 109 33.41 -2.04 12.81
C GLY A 109 33.14 -0.90 13.81
N ARG A 110 31.89 -0.49 14.00
CA ARG A 110 31.52 0.52 14.99
C ARG A 110 31.53 -0.05 16.40
N HIS A 111 31.59 0.83 17.39
CA HIS A 111 31.48 0.46 18.80
C HIS A 111 30.33 1.23 19.45
N LYS A 112 29.70 0.58 20.43
CA LYS A 112 28.64 1.18 21.22
C LYS A 112 29.22 2.27 22.10
N LEU A 113 28.60 3.44 22.08
CA LEU A 113 28.90 4.55 22.97
C LEU A 113 28.03 4.41 24.23
N ARG A 114 27.11 5.35 24.45
CA ARG A 114 26.16 5.34 25.57
C ARG A 114 24.73 5.15 25.06
N GLY A 115 23.93 4.40 25.81
CA GLY A 115 22.54 4.15 25.44
C GLY A 115 22.46 3.30 24.18
N ASN A 116 21.75 3.79 23.17
CA ASN A 116 21.69 3.17 21.85
C ASN A 116 22.65 3.80 20.83
N ALA A 117 23.41 4.84 21.18
CA ALA A 117 24.30 5.51 20.24
C ALA A 117 25.53 4.65 19.90
N TRP A 118 25.90 4.65 18.62
CA TRP A 118 27.10 4.00 18.08
C TRP A 118 28.03 5.01 17.43
N GLY A 119 29.34 4.80 17.61
CA GLY A 119 30.41 5.65 17.10
C GLY A 119 31.56 4.84 16.51
N GLY A 120 32.61 5.55 16.11
CA GLY A 120 33.73 4.97 15.36
C GLY A 120 33.46 4.89 13.85
N ALA A 121 34.52 4.63 13.09
CA ALA A 121 34.43 4.49 11.64
C ALA A 121 33.70 3.20 11.24
N TRP A 122 32.90 3.27 10.19
CA TRP A 122 32.34 2.07 9.56
C TRP A 122 33.44 1.31 8.82
N ASN A 123 33.53 0.01 9.08
CA ASN A 123 34.42 -0.88 8.33
C ASN A 123 33.68 -1.39 7.08
N HIS A 124 34.02 -0.81 5.93
CA HIS A 124 33.34 -1.10 4.66
C HIS A 124 33.88 -2.36 3.93
N VAL A 125 34.93 -3.01 4.44
CA VAL A 125 35.60 -4.14 3.76
C VAL A 125 34.61 -5.27 3.44
N ASN A 126 33.80 -5.68 4.43
CA ASN A 126 32.80 -6.73 4.22
C ASN A 126 31.76 -6.36 3.15
N THR A 127 31.33 -5.10 3.11
CA THR A 127 30.38 -4.61 2.09
C THR A 127 31.01 -4.61 0.71
N GLN A 128 32.26 -4.14 0.59
CA GLN A 128 32.98 -4.14 -0.67
C GLN A 128 33.20 -5.56 -1.21
N ASP A 129 33.57 -6.50 -0.34
CA ASP A 129 33.72 -7.92 -0.72
C ASP A 129 32.39 -8.51 -1.20
N PHE A 130 31.29 -8.18 -0.54
CA PHE A 130 29.96 -8.66 -0.92
C PHE A 130 29.50 -8.09 -2.28
N ILE A 131 29.65 -6.78 -2.49
CA ILE A 131 29.33 -6.14 -3.78
C ILE A 131 30.22 -6.70 -4.90
N ASN A 132 31.52 -6.90 -4.64
CA ASN A 132 32.41 -7.50 -5.62
C ASN A 132 31.98 -8.94 -5.98
N TYR A 133 31.55 -9.72 -4.98
CA TYR A 133 31.01 -11.05 -5.21
C TYR A 133 29.76 -11.03 -6.09
N THR A 134 28.78 -10.14 -5.82
CA THR A 134 27.56 -10.06 -6.63
C THR A 134 27.85 -9.64 -8.07
N VAL A 135 28.71 -8.63 -8.25
CA VAL A 135 29.16 -8.17 -9.58
C VAL A 135 29.87 -9.29 -10.34
N SER A 136 30.83 -9.98 -9.71
CA SER A 136 31.62 -11.04 -10.33
C SER A 136 30.77 -12.25 -10.75
N ASN A 137 29.66 -12.51 -10.06
CA ASN A 137 28.73 -13.58 -10.40
C ASN A 137 27.59 -13.12 -11.33
N GLY A 138 27.57 -11.85 -11.75
CA GLY A 138 26.52 -11.32 -12.61
C GLY A 138 25.16 -11.20 -11.92
N TYR A 139 25.11 -11.16 -10.59
CA TYR A 139 23.87 -10.98 -9.84
C TYR A 139 23.44 -9.52 -9.90
N ALA A 140 22.32 -9.27 -10.60
CA ALA A 140 21.72 -7.95 -10.66
C ALA A 140 21.10 -7.60 -9.30
N ILE A 141 21.59 -6.50 -8.71
CA ILE A 141 21.00 -5.83 -7.56
C ILE A 141 20.49 -4.49 -8.07
N ASP A 142 19.24 -4.17 -7.74
CA ASP A 142 18.61 -2.92 -8.17
C ASP A 142 19.03 -1.75 -7.29
N SER A 143 19.14 -2.01 -5.99
CA SER A 143 19.46 -0.99 -5.00
C SER A 143 20.17 -1.56 -3.77
N TRP A 144 21.05 -0.76 -3.19
CA TRP A 144 21.70 -1.02 -1.92
C TRP A 144 21.13 -0.07 -0.87
N GLU A 145 20.60 -0.60 0.22
CA GLU A 145 20.16 0.20 1.36
C GLU A 145 21.22 0.19 2.47
N PHE A 146 21.45 1.31 3.13
CA PHE A 146 22.50 1.41 4.16
C PHE A 146 21.95 1.38 5.59
N GLY A 147 22.08 0.25 6.29
CA GLY A 147 21.63 0.11 7.67
C GLY A 147 20.10 0.09 7.84
N ASN A 148 19.67 -0.23 9.06
CA ASN A 148 18.26 -0.35 9.42
C ASN A 148 17.99 0.27 10.80
N GLU A 149 17.01 1.17 10.84
CA GLU A 149 16.51 1.92 11.99
C GLU A 149 17.59 2.65 12.80
N LEU A 150 18.62 3.18 12.13
CA LEU A 150 19.73 3.92 12.76
C LEU A 150 19.51 5.44 12.81
N SER A 151 18.52 5.95 12.07
CA SER A 151 18.25 7.38 11.94
C SER A 151 17.62 7.97 13.21
N GLY A 152 17.96 9.22 13.51
CA GLY A 152 17.39 9.97 14.62
C GLY A 152 17.65 9.31 15.97
N THR A 153 16.58 9.08 16.72
CA THR A 153 16.58 8.37 17.99
C THR A 153 16.93 6.89 17.85
N GLY A 154 16.67 6.27 16.69
CA GLY A 154 17.01 4.89 16.36
C GLY A 154 16.26 3.81 17.17
N VAL A 155 16.23 2.58 16.65
CA VAL A 155 15.62 1.42 17.30
C VAL A 155 16.71 0.42 17.66
N GLY A 156 17.03 0.32 18.96
CA GLY A 156 18.11 -0.52 19.47
C GLY A 156 19.53 0.02 19.19
N ALA A 157 19.73 0.74 18.10
CA ALA A 157 20.95 1.44 17.73
C ALA A 157 20.65 2.78 17.06
N SER A 158 21.53 3.77 17.21
CA SER A 158 21.48 5.04 16.50
C SER A 158 22.88 5.48 16.06
N VAL A 159 22.95 6.14 14.91
CA VAL A 159 24.17 6.73 14.36
C VAL A 159 23.88 8.19 14.03
N SER A 160 24.80 9.10 14.36
CA SER A 160 24.60 10.52 14.06
C SER A 160 24.54 10.74 12.54
N ALA A 161 23.76 11.74 12.10
CA ALA A 161 23.64 12.06 10.68
C ALA A 161 25.00 12.44 10.07
N GLU A 162 25.93 12.98 10.86
CA GLU A 162 27.29 13.30 10.41
C GLU A 162 28.12 12.07 10.09
N LEU A 163 28.10 11.06 10.96
CA LEU A 163 28.83 9.82 10.71
C LEU A 163 28.15 9.04 9.59
N TYR A 164 26.83 8.94 9.61
CA TYR A 164 26.07 8.22 8.61
C TYR A 164 26.22 8.87 7.22
N GLY A 165 26.13 10.21 7.14
CA GLY A 165 26.28 10.97 5.91
C GLY A 165 27.66 10.81 5.25
N LYS A 166 28.73 10.75 6.05
CA LYS A 166 30.08 10.47 5.54
C LYS A 166 30.22 9.04 5.01
N ASP A 167 29.58 8.09 5.66
CA ASP A 167 29.65 6.69 5.24
C ASP A 167 28.89 6.42 3.94
N VAL A 168 27.76 7.09 3.70
CA VAL A 168 27.04 6.91 2.43
C VAL A 168 27.81 7.49 1.24
N ILE A 169 28.65 8.51 1.45
CA ILE A 169 29.60 8.99 0.43
C ILE A 169 30.61 7.86 0.10
N VAL A 170 31.20 7.26 1.13
CA VAL A 170 32.13 6.12 0.95
C VAL A 170 31.46 4.95 0.24
N LEU A 171 30.22 4.63 0.61
CA LEU A 171 29.45 3.58 -0.05
C LEU A 171 29.16 3.92 -1.52
N ARG A 172 28.84 5.18 -1.83
CA ARG A 172 28.66 5.61 -3.23
C ARG A 172 29.94 5.42 -4.05
N ASP A 173 31.09 5.82 -3.50
CA ASP A 173 32.38 5.62 -4.16
C ASP A 173 32.68 4.13 -4.42
N ILE A 174 32.35 3.25 -3.46
CA ILE A 174 32.47 1.80 -3.63
C ILE A 174 31.57 1.31 -4.76
N ILE A 175 30.30 1.70 -4.78
CA ILE A 175 29.34 1.32 -5.83
C ILE A 175 29.84 1.80 -7.20
N ASP A 176 30.21 3.08 -7.33
CA ASP A 176 30.68 3.66 -8.58
C ASP A 176 31.94 2.94 -9.09
N LYS A 177 32.88 2.60 -8.21
CA LYS A 177 34.09 1.86 -8.57
C LYS A 177 33.81 0.42 -8.99
N MET A 178 33.00 -0.32 -8.24
CA MET A 178 32.77 -1.75 -8.48
C MET A 178 31.94 -2.00 -9.74
N TYR A 179 31.04 -1.07 -10.09
CA TYR A 179 30.18 -1.20 -11.27
C TYR A 179 30.74 -0.52 -12.53
N LYS A 180 31.84 0.26 -12.44
CA LYS A 180 32.39 1.06 -13.55
C LYS A 180 32.60 0.28 -14.86
N ASP A 181 33.22 -0.89 -14.76
CA ASP A 181 33.54 -1.75 -15.91
C ASP A 181 32.63 -2.99 -15.99
N SER A 182 31.58 -3.02 -15.17
CA SER A 182 30.60 -4.09 -15.16
C SER A 182 29.60 -3.93 -16.31
N LYS A 183 29.09 -5.06 -16.81
CA LYS A 183 27.96 -5.07 -17.76
C LYS A 183 26.61 -4.91 -17.04
N LEU A 184 26.60 -4.95 -15.71
CA LEU A 184 25.40 -4.79 -14.90
C LEU A 184 25.03 -3.30 -14.80
N THR A 185 23.72 -3.03 -14.76
CA THR A 185 23.22 -1.69 -14.42
C THR A 185 23.70 -1.33 -13.02
N LYS A 186 24.17 -0.09 -12.86
CA LYS A 186 24.59 0.43 -11.56
C LYS A 186 23.37 0.55 -10.62
N PRO A 187 23.42 -0.02 -9.41
CA PRO A 187 22.32 0.06 -8.45
C PRO A 187 22.16 1.45 -7.86
N LEU A 188 20.94 1.76 -7.41
CA LEU A 188 20.65 2.97 -6.63
C LEU A 188 21.19 2.84 -5.20
N LEU A 189 21.60 3.96 -4.61
CA LEU A 189 21.89 4.06 -3.18
C LEU A 189 20.65 4.57 -2.43
N VAL A 190 20.13 3.74 -1.53
CA VAL A 190 18.94 3.98 -0.72
C VAL A 190 19.34 4.27 0.72
N ALA A 191 18.90 5.42 1.26
CA ALA A 191 19.16 5.77 2.66
C ALA A 191 18.27 6.92 3.16
N PRO A 192 17.90 6.95 4.45
CA PRO A 192 18.19 5.95 5.48
C PRO A 192 17.05 4.93 5.62
N GLY A 193 17.37 3.69 5.96
CA GLY A 193 16.35 2.76 6.47
C GLY A 193 16.01 3.14 7.91
N GLY A 194 14.93 3.89 8.16
CA GLY A 194 14.51 4.22 9.53
C GLY A 194 13.35 5.21 9.64
N PHE A 195 13.02 5.64 10.86
CA PHE A 195 11.92 6.58 11.08
C PHE A 195 12.32 8.01 10.74
N TYR A 196 11.36 8.76 10.17
CA TYR A 196 11.59 10.14 9.75
C TYR A 196 11.74 11.08 10.94
N GLU A 197 12.89 11.75 11.03
CA GLU A 197 13.15 12.86 11.93
C GLU A 197 13.78 14.00 11.12
N GLN A 198 13.05 15.12 10.97
CA GLN A 198 13.37 16.18 10.01
C GLN A 198 14.82 16.65 10.09
N GLN A 199 15.31 16.99 11.29
CA GLN A 199 16.67 17.50 11.47
C GLN A 199 17.74 16.49 11.06
N TRP A 200 17.53 15.20 11.36
CA TRP A 200 18.47 14.14 11.01
C TRP A 200 18.51 13.95 9.48
N TYR A 201 17.34 13.94 8.83
CA TYR A 201 17.23 13.75 7.38
C TYR A 201 17.78 14.95 6.59
N THR A 202 17.48 16.18 7.02
CA THR A 202 18.09 17.40 6.48
C THR A 202 19.61 17.30 6.57
N LYS A 203 20.14 16.94 7.75
CA LYS A 203 21.59 16.84 7.97
C LYS A 203 22.24 15.76 7.12
N LEU A 204 21.59 14.62 6.91
CA LEU A 204 22.05 13.58 6.00
C LEU A 204 22.21 14.14 4.58
N LEU A 205 21.18 14.79 4.05
CA LEU A 205 21.20 15.32 2.67
C LEU A 205 22.23 16.44 2.50
N GLU A 206 22.36 17.33 3.48
CA GLU A 206 23.38 18.39 3.48
C GLU A 206 24.81 17.85 3.48
N ILE A 207 25.06 16.76 4.22
CA ILE A 207 26.40 16.18 4.35
C ILE A 207 26.75 15.29 3.19
N SER A 208 25.83 14.40 2.79
CA SER A 208 26.04 13.48 1.66
C SER A 208 26.17 14.24 0.35
N GLY A 209 25.40 15.32 0.17
CA GLY A 209 25.45 16.15 -1.01
C GLY A 209 24.83 15.51 -2.24
N GLN A 210 24.94 16.23 -3.35
CA GLN A 210 24.26 15.91 -4.59
C GLN A 210 24.70 14.55 -5.18
N ASP A 211 23.73 13.80 -5.70
CA ASP A 211 23.91 12.54 -6.44
C ASP A 211 24.60 11.40 -5.66
N VAL A 212 24.66 11.50 -4.33
CA VAL A 212 25.13 10.43 -3.44
C VAL A 212 23.99 9.49 -3.08
N VAL A 213 22.94 10.00 -2.44
CA VAL A 213 21.73 9.24 -2.08
C VAL A 213 20.69 9.43 -3.19
N ASP A 214 20.39 8.37 -3.93
CA ASP A 214 19.43 8.38 -5.04
C ASP A 214 17.97 8.30 -4.51
N VAL A 215 17.78 7.65 -3.37
CA VAL A 215 16.47 7.40 -2.76
C VAL A 215 16.52 7.68 -1.27
N VAL A 216 15.59 8.52 -0.81
CA VAL A 216 15.34 8.75 0.61
C VAL A 216 14.19 7.87 1.09
N THR A 217 14.52 6.86 1.90
CA THR A 217 13.53 5.97 2.53
C THR A 217 13.10 6.46 3.91
N HIS A 218 11.92 6.04 4.35
CA HIS A 218 11.51 6.08 5.75
C HIS A 218 10.58 4.91 6.10
N HIS A 219 10.47 4.60 7.39
CA HIS A 219 9.63 3.53 7.92
C HIS A 219 8.30 4.07 8.45
N ILE A 220 7.22 3.29 8.32
CA ILE A 220 5.88 3.65 8.81
C ILE A 220 5.26 2.52 9.64
N TYR A 221 4.98 2.80 10.92
CA TYR A 221 4.20 1.94 11.82
C TYR A 221 3.17 2.78 12.59
N ASN A 222 2.21 3.34 11.86
CA ASN A 222 1.30 4.36 12.34
C ASN A 222 0.05 3.83 13.10
N LEU A 223 -0.12 2.51 13.29
CA LEU A 223 -1.20 1.93 14.10
C LEU A 223 -0.81 1.69 15.57
N GLY A 224 0.48 1.74 15.90
CA GLY A 224 0.99 1.46 17.24
C GLY A 224 1.46 0.00 17.42
N SER A 225 1.40 -0.51 18.65
CA SER A 225 1.90 -1.85 18.98
C SER A 225 0.94 -2.95 18.53
N GLY A 226 1.49 -4.10 18.12
CA GLY A 226 0.70 -5.27 17.72
C GLY A 226 -0.24 -5.82 18.81
N ASN A 227 0.05 -5.60 20.09
CA ASN A 227 -0.82 -6.01 21.19
C ASN A 227 -1.87 -4.95 21.60
N ASP A 228 -1.97 -3.82 20.91
CA ASP A 228 -2.94 -2.79 21.26
C ASP A 228 -4.38 -3.28 21.02
N PRO A 229 -5.24 -3.33 22.06
CA PRO A 229 -6.63 -3.77 21.91
C PRO A 229 -7.47 -2.84 21.01
N GLN A 230 -7.00 -1.63 20.72
CA GLN A 230 -7.67 -0.62 19.91
C GLN A 230 -7.30 -0.66 18.42
N LEU A 231 -6.48 -1.61 17.95
CA LEU A 231 -6.05 -1.67 16.54
C LEU A 231 -7.22 -1.59 15.55
N VAL A 232 -8.27 -2.40 15.73
CA VAL A 232 -9.45 -2.38 14.85
C VAL A 232 -10.13 -1.00 14.85
N LYS A 233 -10.22 -0.36 16.01
CA LYS A 233 -10.82 0.99 16.13
C LYS A 233 -9.99 2.02 15.36
N LYS A 234 -8.66 1.95 15.45
CA LYS A 234 -7.73 2.83 14.73
C LYS A 234 -7.81 2.64 13.22
N ILE A 235 -7.87 1.39 12.77
CA ILE A 235 -8.00 1.05 11.33
C ILE A 235 -9.31 1.60 10.74
N LEU A 236 -10.41 1.60 11.51
CA LEU A 236 -11.72 2.09 11.05
C LEU A 236 -11.96 3.58 11.38
N ASP A 237 -10.95 4.31 11.84
CA ASP A 237 -11.05 5.74 12.15
C ASP A 237 -10.37 6.57 11.05
N PRO A 238 -11.13 7.25 10.18
CA PRO A 238 -10.55 8.05 9.10
C PRO A 238 -9.70 9.21 9.61
N SER A 239 -9.99 9.74 10.80
CA SER A 239 -9.20 10.82 11.40
C SER A 239 -7.83 10.30 11.88
N TYR A 240 -7.78 9.05 12.34
CA TYR A 240 -6.54 8.39 12.73
C TYR A 240 -5.68 8.06 11.51
N LEU A 241 -6.27 7.42 10.50
CA LEU A 241 -5.57 7.08 9.25
C LEU A 241 -4.97 8.30 8.53
N SER A 242 -5.65 9.44 8.57
CA SER A 242 -5.21 10.66 7.88
C SER A 242 -4.00 11.35 8.52
N ARG A 243 -3.60 10.97 9.74
CA ARG A 243 -2.46 11.61 10.45
C ARG A 243 -1.13 11.42 9.73
N VAL A 244 -0.94 10.28 9.07
CA VAL A 244 0.31 9.94 8.37
C VAL A 244 0.62 10.86 7.19
N ALA A 245 -0.41 11.55 6.66
CA ALA A 245 -0.24 12.49 5.55
C ALA A 245 0.79 13.57 5.86
N GLU A 246 0.89 13.98 7.13
CA GLU A 246 1.87 14.98 7.57
C GLU A 246 3.31 14.46 7.46
N THR A 247 3.57 13.20 7.81
CA THR A 247 4.88 12.58 7.61
C THR A 247 5.27 12.56 6.14
N PHE A 248 4.38 12.14 5.24
CA PHE A 248 4.69 12.12 3.81
C PHE A 248 4.95 13.51 3.24
N LYS A 249 4.16 14.52 3.64
CA LYS A 249 4.41 15.92 3.25
C LYS A 249 5.78 16.40 3.72
N ASN A 250 6.14 16.10 4.97
CA ASN A 250 7.39 16.58 5.55
C ASN A 250 8.61 15.89 4.92
N VAL A 251 8.54 14.60 4.63
CA VAL A 251 9.59 13.90 3.86
C VAL A 251 9.76 14.54 2.48
N ASN A 252 8.65 14.73 1.75
CA ASN A 252 8.71 15.32 0.41
C ASN A 252 9.24 16.76 0.45
N LYS A 253 8.86 17.56 1.46
CA LYS A 253 9.38 18.91 1.66
C LYS A 253 10.89 18.91 1.92
N THR A 254 11.37 18.06 2.82
CA THR A 254 12.80 17.94 3.13
C THR A 254 13.61 17.56 1.89
N ILE A 255 13.12 16.63 1.07
CA ILE A 255 13.76 16.27 -0.21
C ILE A 255 13.74 17.45 -1.19
N GLN A 256 12.61 18.14 -1.35
CA GLN A 256 12.53 19.31 -2.24
C GLN A 256 13.51 20.42 -1.85
N GLU A 257 13.71 20.65 -0.55
CA GLU A 257 14.56 21.73 -0.03
C GLU A 257 16.05 21.34 0.02
N HIS A 258 16.37 20.09 0.36
CA HIS A 258 17.75 19.69 0.69
C HIS A 258 18.32 18.57 -0.18
N GLY A 259 17.50 17.88 -0.97
CA GLY A 259 17.94 16.77 -1.82
C GLY A 259 17.07 16.56 -3.06
N PRO A 260 16.85 17.58 -3.91
CA PRO A 260 15.90 17.50 -5.03
C PRO A 260 16.26 16.47 -6.10
N TRP A 261 17.46 15.87 -6.04
CA TRP A 261 17.91 14.76 -6.87
C TRP A 261 17.35 13.40 -6.42
N ALA A 262 16.92 13.27 -5.16
CA ALA A 262 16.49 12.01 -4.58
C ALA A 262 14.98 11.80 -4.67
N SER A 263 14.55 10.53 -4.66
CA SER A 263 13.12 10.18 -4.64
C SER A 263 12.65 9.66 -3.27
N PRO A 264 11.42 10.01 -2.82
CA PRO A 264 10.88 9.53 -1.54
C PRO A 264 10.29 8.13 -1.63
N TRP A 265 10.73 7.21 -0.79
CA TRP A 265 10.21 5.85 -0.66
C TRP A 265 9.74 5.58 0.77
N VAL A 266 8.77 4.68 0.92
CA VAL A 266 8.51 3.98 2.18
C VAL A 266 9.24 2.63 2.09
N GLY A 267 10.38 2.53 2.76
CA GLY A 267 11.26 1.35 2.71
C GLY A 267 10.75 0.18 3.55
N GLU A 268 9.92 0.46 4.56
CA GLU A 268 9.34 -0.55 5.44
C GLU A 268 8.04 -0.05 6.07
N SER A 269 6.97 -0.84 6.00
CA SER A 269 5.73 -0.56 6.73
C SER A 269 4.87 -1.79 7.00
N GLY A 270 4.49 -2.01 8.25
CA GLY A 270 3.59 -3.11 8.65
C GLY A 270 2.35 -2.66 9.44
N GLY A 271 2.10 -1.34 9.51
CA GLY A 271 0.97 -0.74 10.22
C GLY A 271 1.16 -0.77 11.73
N ALA A 272 1.12 -1.96 12.33
CA ALA A 272 1.41 -2.19 13.73
C ALA A 272 2.81 -2.80 13.91
N TYR A 273 3.66 -2.17 14.73
CA TYR A 273 5.00 -2.68 15.05
C TYR A 273 4.93 -3.88 15.99
N ASN A 274 6.08 -4.49 16.30
CA ASN A 274 6.18 -5.73 17.10
C ASN A 274 5.44 -6.92 16.45
N SER A 275 5.70 -7.13 15.16
CA SER A 275 5.17 -8.25 14.37
C SER A 275 3.68 -8.17 14.05
N GLY A 276 3.05 -7.00 14.10
CA GLY A 276 1.64 -6.84 13.77
C GLY A 276 0.67 -7.38 14.84
N GLY A 277 -0.62 -7.12 14.65
CA GLY A 277 -1.66 -7.56 15.57
C GLY A 277 -2.21 -8.95 15.25
N ARG A 278 -2.15 -9.87 16.20
CA ARG A 278 -2.69 -11.23 16.05
C ARG A 278 -4.21 -11.20 15.79
N ARG A 279 -4.67 -11.86 14.72
CA ARG A 279 -6.08 -11.87 14.28
C ARG A 279 -6.59 -10.48 13.91
N VAL A 280 -5.69 -9.62 13.46
CA VAL A 280 -5.98 -8.27 12.96
C VAL A 280 -5.15 -8.05 11.70
N SER A 281 -3.82 -8.00 11.83
CA SER A 281 -2.91 -7.69 10.71
C SER A 281 -2.81 -8.80 9.65
N ASP A 282 -3.25 -10.03 9.98
CA ASP A 282 -3.32 -11.17 9.07
C ASP A 282 -4.73 -11.39 8.49
N THR A 283 -5.63 -10.41 8.65
CA THR A 283 -7.07 -10.57 8.35
C THR A 283 -7.60 -9.40 7.52
N PHE A 284 -8.82 -9.54 6.98
CA PHE A 284 -9.43 -8.59 6.05
C PHE A 284 -9.47 -7.14 6.61
N ILE A 285 -9.60 -6.97 7.92
CA ILE A 285 -9.60 -5.64 8.54
C ILE A 285 -8.32 -4.85 8.24
N ASP A 286 -7.16 -5.48 8.11
CA ASP A 286 -5.90 -4.77 7.85
C ASP A 286 -5.86 -4.15 6.45
N SER A 287 -6.59 -4.74 5.50
CA SER A 287 -6.67 -4.25 4.11
C SER A 287 -7.23 -2.82 4.02
N PHE A 288 -8.08 -2.40 4.96
CA PHE A 288 -8.53 -1.01 5.04
C PHE A 288 -7.37 -0.05 5.29
N TRP A 289 -6.48 -0.38 6.22
CA TRP A 289 -5.28 0.42 6.48
C TRP A 289 -4.32 0.30 5.30
N TYR A 290 -4.04 -0.90 4.81
CA TYR A 290 -3.01 -1.10 3.80
C TYR A 290 -3.33 -0.40 2.48
N LEU A 291 -4.53 -0.60 1.93
CA LEU A 291 -4.96 0.09 0.71
C LEU A 291 -5.06 1.62 0.91
N ASP A 292 -5.44 2.06 2.11
CA ASP A 292 -5.42 3.48 2.45
C ASP A 292 -4.00 4.06 2.46
N GLN A 293 -3.01 3.34 2.99
CA GLN A 293 -1.62 3.79 2.99
C GLN A 293 -1.03 3.86 1.59
N LEU A 294 -1.34 2.89 0.72
CA LEU A 294 -0.93 2.92 -0.69
C LEU A 294 -1.49 4.17 -1.39
N GLY A 295 -2.78 4.47 -1.22
CA GLY A 295 -3.40 5.68 -1.76
C GLY A 295 -2.90 6.98 -1.14
N MET A 296 -2.69 7.01 0.18
CA MET A 296 -2.24 8.21 0.88
C MET A 296 -0.79 8.56 0.52
N SER A 297 0.10 7.57 0.47
CA SER A 297 1.50 7.77 0.12
C SER A 297 1.67 8.19 -1.34
N SER A 298 0.94 7.57 -2.29
CA SER A 298 1.01 7.94 -3.71
C SER A 298 0.62 9.41 -3.95
N LYS A 299 -0.45 9.88 -3.28
CA LYS A 299 -0.91 11.28 -3.31
C LYS A 299 0.14 12.26 -2.78
N HIS A 300 1.04 11.80 -1.91
CA HIS A 300 2.13 12.59 -1.34
C HIS A 300 3.50 12.26 -1.94
N ASN A 301 3.49 11.86 -3.22
CA ASN A 301 4.68 11.72 -4.08
C ASN A 301 5.62 10.57 -3.73
N THR A 302 5.25 9.66 -2.82
CA THR A 302 6.00 8.43 -2.56
C THR A 302 6.08 7.58 -3.84
N LYS A 303 7.29 7.16 -4.23
CA LYS A 303 7.54 6.40 -5.46
C LYS A 303 7.43 4.90 -5.28
N VAL A 304 7.76 4.39 -4.10
CA VAL A 304 7.74 2.97 -3.76
C VAL A 304 7.29 2.80 -2.30
N TYR A 305 6.52 1.75 -2.04
CA TYR A 305 5.97 1.40 -0.74
C TYR A 305 6.18 -0.09 -0.44
N CYS A 306 7.07 -0.40 0.50
CA CYS A 306 7.42 -1.75 0.88
C CYS A 306 6.66 -2.22 2.12
N ARG A 307 5.86 -3.26 1.94
CA ARG A 307 5.14 -3.93 3.02
C ARG A 307 6.09 -4.81 3.84
N GLN A 308 6.15 -4.53 5.13
CA GLN A 308 6.62 -5.47 6.14
C GLN A 308 5.50 -6.49 6.41
N THR A 309 5.62 -7.76 6.02
CA THR A 309 6.66 -8.41 5.19
C THR A 309 6.00 -9.23 4.07
N LEU A 310 6.80 -9.82 3.18
CA LEU A 310 6.32 -10.91 2.32
C LEU A 310 5.88 -12.12 3.16
N VAL A 311 6.71 -12.56 4.11
CA VAL A 311 6.42 -13.68 5.03
C VAL A 311 6.96 -13.35 6.42
N GLY A 312 6.28 -13.82 7.48
CA GLY A 312 6.66 -13.61 8.87
C GLY A 312 5.92 -12.45 9.53
N GLY A 313 5.78 -12.50 10.84
CA GLY A 313 4.88 -11.59 11.55
C GLY A 313 3.40 -11.87 11.23
N PHE A 314 2.51 -11.23 11.97
CA PHE A 314 1.07 -11.23 11.68
C PHE A 314 0.72 -10.28 10.52
N TYR A 315 1.59 -9.33 10.17
CA TYR A 315 1.39 -8.46 9.00
C TYR A 315 1.85 -9.08 7.67
N GLY A 316 2.36 -10.32 7.67
CA GLY A 316 2.94 -10.94 6.48
C GLY A 316 1.90 -11.10 5.37
N LEU A 317 2.27 -10.79 4.13
CA LEU A 317 1.40 -11.00 2.97
C LEU A 317 1.07 -12.48 2.78
N LEU A 318 2.01 -13.37 3.11
CA LEU A 318 1.82 -14.81 3.12
C LEU A 318 1.87 -15.34 4.55
N GLU A 319 1.00 -16.30 4.85
CA GLU A 319 1.00 -16.98 6.13
C GLU A 319 2.30 -17.77 6.34
N LYS A 320 2.87 -17.65 7.54
CA LYS A 320 4.09 -18.38 7.91
C LYS A 320 3.88 -19.90 7.79
N GLY A 321 4.87 -20.59 7.21
CA GLY A 321 4.89 -22.06 7.10
C GLY A 321 4.01 -22.64 5.99
N THR A 322 2.80 -22.12 5.78
CA THR A 322 1.90 -22.57 4.71
C THR A 322 2.09 -21.81 3.40
N PHE A 323 2.54 -20.54 3.48
CA PHE A 323 2.61 -19.58 2.38
C PHE A 323 1.26 -19.26 1.73
N VAL A 324 0.15 -19.59 2.39
CA VAL A 324 -1.18 -19.22 1.93
C VAL A 324 -1.31 -17.70 1.98
N PRO A 325 -1.72 -17.03 0.89
CA PRO A 325 -1.87 -15.59 0.88
C PRO A 325 -2.92 -15.10 1.88
N ASN A 326 -2.53 -14.14 2.72
CA ASN A 326 -3.45 -13.38 3.57
C ASN A 326 -4.21 -12.32 2.73
N PRO A 327 -5.29 -11.72 3.26
CA PRO A 327 -6.10 -10.74 2.52
C PRO A 327 -5.29 -9.60 1.88
N ASP A 328 -4.26 -9.11 2.57
CA ASP A 328 -3.42 -8.01 2.07
C ASP A 328 -2.57 -8.36 0.84
N TYR A 329 -2.29 -9.65 0.60
CA TYR A 329 -1.66 -10.08 -0.66
C TYR A 329 -2.56 -9.78 -1.85
N TYR A 330 -3.86 -10.05 -1.73
CA TYR A 330 -4.83 -9.78 -2.80
C TYR A 330 -5.07 -8.27 -2.97
N SER A 331 -5.04 -7.50 -1.88
CA SER A 331 -5.04 -6.04 -1.92
C SER A 331 -3.86 -5.49 -2.73
N ALA A 332 -2.63 -5.95 -2.43
CA ALA A 332 -1.43 -5.59 -3.19
C ALA A 332 -1.50 -6.04 -4.66
N LEU A 333 -2.01 -7.24 -4.93
CA LEU A 333 -2.10 -7.80 -6.27
C LEU A 333 -3.10 -7.03 -7.15
N LEU A 334 -4.26 -6.67 -6.60
CA LEU A 334 -5.24 -5.84 -7.30
C LEU A 334 -4.70 -4.43 -7.55
N TRP A 335 -4.07 -3.82 -6.55
CA TRP A 335 -3.40 -2.53 -6.74
C TRP A 335 -2.40 -2.62 -7.89
N HIS A 336 -1.49 -3.59 -7.84
CA HIS A 336 -0.46 -3.78 -8.85
C HIS A 336 -1.03 -4.04 -10.25
N ARG A 337 -2.19 -4.70 -10.38
CA ARG A 337 -2.81 -4.99 -11.68
C ARG A 337 -3.64 -3.83 -12.25
N LEU A 338 -4.19 -2.97 -11.39
CA LEU A 338 -5.24 -2.03 -11.79
C LEU A 338 -4.82 -0.55 -11.68
N MET A 339 -4.01 -0.20 -10.68
CA MET A 339 -3.59 1.18 -10.40
C MET A 339 -2.27 1.47 -11.13
N GLY A 340 -2.32 2.35 -12.13
CA GLY A 340 -1.15 2.78 -12.89
C GLY A 340 -0.36 3.89 -12.19
N LYS A 341 0.72 4.34 -12.83
CA LYS A 341 1.68 5.28 -12.22
C LYS A 341 1.14 6.69 -11.96
N GLY A 342 0.32 7.20 -12.89
CA GLY A 342 -0.16 8.58 -12.83
C GLY A 342 -1.23 8.76 -11.77
N VAL A 343 -0.95 9.54 -10.72
CA VAL A 343 -1.90 9.81 -9.63
C VAL A 343 -2.75 11.03 -9.97
N LEU A 344 -4.06 10.93 -9.81
CA LEU A 344 -5.01 11.99 -10.15
C LEU A 344 -5.59 12.64 -8.90
N ALA A 345 -5.88 13.94 -8.99
CA ALA A 345 -6.63 14.63 -7.94
C ALA A 345 -8.10 14.18 -7.96
N VAL A 346 -8.65 13.99 -6.76
CA VAL A 346 -10.05 13.66 -6.54
C VAL A 346 -10.67 14.68 -5.60
N GLN A 347 -11.86 15.15 -5.96
CA GLN A 347 -12.77 15.88 -5.08
C GLN A 347 -13.99 15.01 -4.80
N THR A 348 -14.49 15.03 -3.57
CA THR A 348 -15.65 14.23 -3.15
C THR A 348 -16.49 15.01 -2.14
N ASP A 349 -17.81 14.92 -2.24
CA ASP A 349 -18.74 15.39 -1.21
C ASP A 349 -19.04 14.32 -0.14
N GLY A 350 -18.46 13.11 -0.31
CA GLY A 350 -18.64 11.99 0.59
C GLY A 350 -18.04 12.25 1.97
N PRO A 351 -18.58 11.61 3.02
CA PRO A 351 -18.05 11.78 4.38
C PRO A 351 -16.62 11.18 4.48
N PRO A 352 -15.81 11.57 5.48
CA PRO A 352 -14.44 11.06 5.63
C PRO A 352 -14.28 9.53 5.72
N ARG A 353 -15.37 8.82 6.04
CA ARG A 353 -15.42 7.35 6.06
C ARG A 353 -15.48 6.71 4.67
N LEU A 354 -15.85 7.47 3.63
CA LEU A 354 -15.74 7.04 2.24
C LEU A 354 -14.47 7.67 1.66
N ARG A 355 -13.42 6.87 1.55
CA ARG A 355 -12.10 7.32 1.09
C ARG A 355 -11.92 6.94 -0.37
N VAL A 356 -11.31 7.85 -1.13
CA VAL A 356 -11.25 7.76 -2.59
C VAL A 356 -9.87 8.11 -3.09
N TYR A 357 -9.32 7.27 -3.95
CA TYR A 357 -8.06 7.48 -4.66
C TYR A 357 -8.27 7.19 -6.15
N ALA A 358 -7.59 7.93 -7.02
CA ALA A 358 -7.70 7.78 -8.47
C ALA A 358 -6.32 7.77 -9.11
N HIS A 359 -6.09 6.81 -9.99
CA HIS A 359 -4.88 6.71 -10.80
C HIS A 359 -5.26 6.49 -12.26
N CYS A 360 -4.40 6.84 -13.20
CA CYS A 360 -4.47 6.31 -14.55
C CYS A 360 -4.50 4.77 -14.48
N SER A 361 -5.26 4.13 -15.36
CA SER A 361 -5.34 2.67 -15.38
C SER A 361 -4.01 2.04 -15.78
N LYS A 362 -3.62 0.93 -15.15
CA LYS A 362 -2.37 0.27 -15.48
C LYS A 362 -2.45 -0.46 -16.81
N GLY A 363 -1.51 -0.17 -17.72
CA GLY A 363 -1.34 -0.88 -18.99
C GLY A 363 -2.46 -0.65 -20.02
N ARG A 364 -3.36 0.31 -19.78
CA ARG A 364 -4.48 0.64 -20.67
C ARG A 364 -4.98 2.06 -20.42
N GLU A 365 -5.68 2.62 -21.40
CA GLU A 365 -6.35 3.93 -21.29
C GLU A 365 -7.40 3.93 -20.16
N GLY A 366 -7.69 5.13 -19.65
CA GLY A 366 -8.73 5.37 -18.66
C GLY A 366 -8.21 5.56 -17.24
N VAL A 367 -9.14 5.47 -16.28
CA VAL A 367 -8.90 5.75 -14.87
C VAL A 367 -9.35 4.59 -13.99
N THR A 368 -8.56 4.25 -12.98
CA THR A 368 -8.92 3.32 -11.92
C THR A 368 -9.15 4.08 -10.61
N LEU A 369 -10.29 3.83 -9.98
CA LEU A 369 -10.62 4.30 -8.63
C LEU A 369 -10.39 3.19 -7.60
N LEU A 370 -9.95 3.58 -6.41
CA LEU A 370 -10.07 2.81 -5.17
C LEU A 370 -11.06 3.52 -4.25
N LEU A 371 -12.09 2.81 -3.82
CA LEU A 371 -13.11 3.27 -2.88
C LEU A 371 -13.04 2.43 -1.61
N ILE A 372 -12.94 3.07 -0.45
CA ILE A 372 -12.85 2.42 0.86
C ILE A 372 -13.99 2.94 1.73
N ASN A 373 -14.92 2.07 2.12
CA ASN A 373 -16.01 2.42 3.03
C ASN A 373 -15.72 1.92 4.46
N LEU A 374 -15.33 2.84 5.33
CA LEU A 374 -15.08 2.62 6.76
C LEU A 374 -16.32 2.78 7.63
N SER A 375 -17.49 3.01 7.04
CA SER A 375 -18.77 3.08 7.77
C SER A 375 -19.28 1.67 8.04
N ASN A 376 -19.74 1.42 9.26
CA ASN A 376 -20.49 0.23 9.62
C ASN A 376 -22.02 0.46 9.58
N GLN A 377 -22.46 1.69 9.37
CA GLN A 377 -23.87 2.10 9.42
C GLN A 377 -24.47 2.40 8.04
N SER A 378 -23.62 2.73 7.06
CA SER A 378 -24.08 3.23 5.77
C SER A 378 -23.41 2.53 4.60
N ASP A 379 -24.23 2.19 3.62
CA ASP A 379 -23.78 1.85 2.28
C ASP A 379 -23.73 3.14 1.44
N PHE A 380 -22.89 3.19 0.42
CA PHE A 380 -22.81 4.35 -0.48
C PHE A 380 -23.22 3.99 -1.90
N THR A 381 -24.00 4.87 -2.50
CA THR A 381 -24.21 4.97 -3.93
C THR A 381 -23.35 6.13 -4.44
N VAL A 382 -22.38 5.81 -5.30
CA VAL A 382 -21.37 6.75 -5.76
C VAL A 382 -21.58 7.08 -7.23
N SER A 383 -21.64 8.38 -7.55
CA SER A 383 -21.57 8.90 -8.91
C SER A 383 -20.17 9.44 -9.20
N VAL A 384 -19.70 9.26 -10.44
CA VAL A 384 -18.36 9.68 -10.89
C VAL A 384 -18.50 10.62 -12.07
N SER A 385 -17.74 11.71 -12.05
CA SER A 385 -17.71 12.74 -13.09
C SER A 385 -16.28 13.25 -13.33
N ASN A 386 -16.04 13.87 -14.49
CA ASN A 386 -14.77 14.52 -14.82
C ASN A 386 -14.82 16.02 -14.51
N GLY A 387 -13.80 16.51 -13.82
CA GLY A 387 -13.54 17.92 -13.63
C GLY A 387 -12.84 18.48 -14.86
N VAL A 388 -13.57 18.75 -15.93
CA VAL A 388 -13.02 19.56 -17.04
C VAL A 388 -13.02 21.02 -16.58
N ASN A 389 -11.85 21.56 -16.24
CA ASN A 389 -11.67 23.00 -16.16
C ASN A 389 -11.90 23.57 -17.56
N VAL A 390 -13.08 24.17 -17.79
CA VAL A 390 -13.29 25.01 -18.96
C VAL A 390 -12.38 26.22 -18.77
N ALA A 391 -11.21 26.20 -19.40
CA ALA A 391 -10.43 27.40 -19.63
C ALA A 391 -11.27 28.31 -20.53
N LEU A 392 -12.10 29.16 -19.91
CA LEU A 392 -12.75 30.25 -20.61
C LEU A 392 -11.66 31.25 -20.98
N ASN A 393 -11.14 31.14 -22.21
CA ASN A 393 -10.60 32.29 -22.92
C ASN A 393 -11.75 33.29 -23.07
N VAL A 394 -11.86 34.22 -22.11
CA VAL A 394 -12.81 35.32 -22.19
C VAL A 394 -12.15 36.43 -23.00
N GLU A 395 -12.33 36.37 -24.32
CA GLU A 395 -12.53 37.59 -25.09
C GLU A 395 -14.04 37.89 -25.17
N SER A 396 -14.40 38.95 -24.45
CA SER A 396 -15.52 39.85 -24.71
C SER A 396 -16.99 39.41 -24.46
N LYS A 397 -17.61 40.20 -23.58
CA LYS A 397 -19.03 40.56 -23.39
C LYS A 397 -19.92 39.68 -22.47
N PRO A 398 -20.64 40.32 -21.52
CA PRO A 398 -21.45 39.62 -20.53
C PRO A 398 -22.85 39.35 -21.08
N LYS A 399 -23.20 38.07 -21.21
CA LYS A 399 -24.62 37.66 -21.18
C LYS A 399 -24.81 36.79 -19.94
N LYS A 400 -25.62 37.30 -19.01
CA LYS A 400 -26.12 36.58 -17.83
C LYS A 400 -26.85 35.31 -18.30
N LYS A 401 -26.16 34.18 -18.32
CA LYS A 401 -26.77 32.86 -18.21
C LYS A 401 -26.32 32.28 -16.88
N SER A 402 -27.31 31.84 -16.11
CA SER A 402 -27.15 31.23 -14.80
C SER A 402 -26.18 30.04 -14.87
N LEU A 403 -25.15 30.06 -14.02
CA LEU A 403 -24.19 28.97 -13.82
C LEU A 403 -24.85 27.63 -13.42
N LEU A 404 -26.12 27.66 -13.00
CA LEU A 404 -26.89 26.48 -12.57
C LEU A 404 -27.46 25.64 -13.73
N ASP A 405 -27.53 26.15 -14.96
CA ASP A 405 -28.11 25.39 -16.08
C ASP A 405 -27.12 24.43 -16.76
N THR A 406 -25.81 24.60 -16.54
CA THR A 406 -24.76 23.75 -17.15
C THR A 406 -24.45 22.50 -16.32
N LEU A 407 -24.90 22.45 -15.05
CA LEU A 407 -24.64 21.35 -14.11
C LEU A 407 -25.63 20.18 -14.22
N LYS A 408 -26.54 20.18 -15.20
CA LYS A 408 -27.61 19.17 -15.37
C LYS A 408 -27.29 18.03 -16.35
N LYS A 409 -26.07 17.89 -16.86
CA LYS A 409 -25.69 16.70 -17.64
C LYS A 409 -24.84 15.77 -16.78
N PRO A 410 -25.37 14.63 -16.32
CA PRO A 410 -24.67 13.78 -15.36
C PRO A 410 -23.44 13.05 -15.92
N PHE A 411 -23.08 13.23 -17.21
CA PHE A 411 -22.10 12.39 -17.91
C PHE A 411 -21.30 13.10 -19.01
N SER A 412 -20.80 14.32 -18.78
CA SER A 412 -19.97 15.05 -19.78
C SER A 412 -18.51 14.55 -19.92
N TRP A 413 -18.20 13.35 -19.44
CA TRP A 413 -16.82 12.84 -19.31
C TRP A 413 -16.48 11.66 -20.22
N ILE A 414 -17.45 11.18 -21.00
CA ILE A 414 -17.22 10.16 -22.02
C ILE A 414 -16.49 10.85 -23.18
N GLY A 415 -15.26 10.44 -23.49
CA GLY A 415 -14.48 11.02 -24.57
C GLY A 415 -15.12 10.81 -25.94
N ASN A 416 -14.87 11.71 -26.89
CA ASN A 416 -15.43 11.71 -28.26
C ASN A 416 -15.13 10.44 -29.10
N LYS A 417 -14.34 9.49 -28.59
CA LYS A 417 -14.02 8.21 -29.25
C LYS A 417 -14.95 7.05 -28.84
N ALA A 418 -15.88 7.27 -27.94
CA ALA A 418 -16.87 6.27 -27.55
C ALA A 418 -17.94 6.13 -28.65
N SER A 419 -17.80 5.13 -29.53
CA SER A 419 -18.91 4.70 -30.39
C SER A 419 -20.08 4.21 -29.53
N ASP A 420 -21.31 4.57 -29.91
CA ASP A 420 -22.60 4.25 -29.25
C ASP A 420 -22.87 2.75 -29.08
N GLY A 421 -22.09 2.08 -28.23
CA GLY A 421 -22.23 0.68 -27.85
C GLY A 421 -21.81 0.51 -26.40
N TYR A 422 -22.79 0.22 -25.52
CA TYR A 422 -22.67 -0.11 -24.09
C TYR A 422 -21.30 0.14 -23.45
N LEU A 423 -21.01 1.41 -23.13
CA LEU A 423 -19.85 1.74 -22.33
C LEU A 423 -19.94 1.01 -20.99
N ASN A 424 -18.91 0.25 -20.67
CA ASN A 424 -18.84 -0.60 -19.50
C ASN A 424 -17.68 -0.19 -18.61
N ARG A 425 -17.85 -0.44 -17.32
CA ARG A 425 -16.79 -0.38 -16.31
C ARG A 425 -16.62 -1.74 -15.65
N GLU A 426 -15.43 -1.96 -15.10
CA GLU A 426 -15.10 -3.14 -14.33
C GLU A 426 -15.11 -2.79 -12.85
N GLU A 427 -15.76 -3.61 -12.02
CA GLU A 427 -15.74 -3.46 -10.57
C GLU A 427 -15.19 -4.70 -9.88
N TYR A 428 -14.36 -4.47 -8.86
CA TYR A 428 -13.73 -5.50 -8.03
C TYR A 428 -14.09 -5.20 -6.57
N HIS A 429 -15.20 -5.77 -6.10
CA HIS A 429 -15.70 -5.57 -4.75
C HIS A 429 -15.06 -6.55 -3.77
N LEU A 430 -14.43 -6.02 -2.73
CA LEU A 430 -13.72 -6.76 -1.70
C LEU A 430 -14.52 -6.74 -0.41
N THR A 431 -14.86 -7.93 0.07
CA THR A 431 -15.57 -8.14 1.34
C THR A 431 -14.88 -9.25 2.15
N PRO A 432 -15.11 -9.31 3.47
CA PRO A 432 -14.68 -10.46 4.24
C PRO A 432 -15.63 -11.64 4.01
N GLU A 433 -15.10 -12.86 4.10
CA GLU A 433 -15.93 -14.08 4.13
C GLU A 433 -16.93 -13.98 5.28
N ASN A 434 -18.20 -14.28 4.98
CA ASN A 434 -19.34 -14.21 5.91
C ASN A 434 -19.55 -12.83 6.61
N GLY A 435 -18.94 -11.76 6.10
CA GLY A 435 -19.01 -10.45 6.73
C GLY A 435 -18.12 -10.30 7.98
N GLU A 436 -17.26 -11.29 8.28
CA GLU A 436 -16.38 -11.27 9.44
C GLU A 436 -15.09 -10.49 9.16
N LEU A 437 -14.97 -9.27 9.69
CA LEU A 437 -13.79 -8.42 9.47
C LEU A 437 -12.44 -9.07 9.82
N ARG A 438 -12.44 -10.04 10.74
CA ARG A 438 -11.24 -10.80 11.14
C ARG A 438 -11.06 -12.10 10.36
N SER A 439 -11.76 -12.27 9.25
CA SER A 439 -11.54 -13.41 8.36
C SER A 439 -10.18 -13.31 7.67
N LYS A 440 -9.50 -14.45 7.54
CA LYS A 440 -8.31 -14.60 6.69
C LYS A 440 -8.66 -14.79 5.22
N THR A 441 -9.94 -14.96 4.90
CA THR A 441 -10.42 -15.12 3.53
C THR A 441 -10.99 -13.80 3.03
N MET A 442 -10.36 -13.24 1.99
CA MET A 442 -10.95 -12.16 1.20
C MET A 442 -11.92 -12.73 0.17
N VAL A 443 -13.04 -12.06 -0.06
CA VAL A 443 -14.03 -12.40 -1.07
C VAL A 443 -14.02 -11.30 -2.14
N LEU A 444 -13.82 -11.69 -3.40
CA LEU A 444 -13.90 -10.80 -4.56
C LEU A 444 -15.20 -11.07 -5.31
N ASN A 445 -16.06 -10.05 -5.42
CA ASN A 445 -17.32 -10.14 -6.18
C ASN A 445 -18.18 -11.36 -5.78
N GLY A 446 -18.19 -11.71 -4.48
CA GLY A 446 -18.91 -12.87 -3.94
C GLY A 446 -18.15 -14.20 -4.02
N LYS A 447 -16.95 -14.25 -4.59
CA LYS A 447 -16.12 -15.46 -4.68
C LYS A 447 -14.93 -15.41 -3.70
N PRO A 448 -14.79 -16.38 -2.78
CA PRO A 448 -13.63 -16.48 -1.91
C PRO A 448 -12.33 -16.61 -2.71
N LEU A 449 -11.33 -15.81 -2.36
CA LEU A 449 -9.98 -15.88 -2.93
C LEU A 449 -9.14 -16.86 -2.13
N LYS A 450 -8.98 -18.06 -2.68
CA LYS A 450 -8.15 -19.14 -2.13
C LYS A 450 -7.27 -19.68 -3.26
N PRO A 451 -5.99 -20.03 -2.99
CA PRO A 451 -5.19 -20.75 -3.97
C PRO A 451 -5.89 -22.04 -4.40
N THR A 452 -5.63 -22.49 -5.63
CA THR A 452 -6.06 -23.82 -6.09
C THR A 452 -5.34 -24.91 -5.28
N GLU A 453 -5.76 -26.16 -5.42
CA GLU A 453 -5.08 -27.32 -4.81
C GLU A 453 -3.59 -27.41 -5.22
N THR A 454 -3.27 -26.96 -6.44
CA THR A 454 -1.90 -26.85 -6.97
C THR A 454 -1.14 -25.62 -6.50
N GLY A 455 -1.78 -24.75 -5.70
CA GLY A 455 -1.20 -23.51 -5.19
C GLY A 455 -1.20 -22.34 -6.17
N ASP A 456 -1.98 -22.39 -7.25
CA ASP A 456 -2.11 -21.28 -8.18
C ASP A 456 -2.98 -20.17 -7.59
N ILE A 457 -2.56 -18.92 -7.81
CA ILE A 457 -3.34 -17.75 -7.39
C ILE A 457 -4.64 -17.69 -8.21
N PRO A 458 -5.82 -17.56 -7.58
CA PRO A 458 -7.09 -17.54 -8.28
C PRO A 458 -7.18 -16.36 -9.25
N SER A 459 -7.96 -16.53 -10.33
CA SER A 459 -8.22 -15.41 -11.23
C SER A 459 -9.02 -14.31 -10.51
N LEU A 460 -8.64 -13.07 -10.76
CA LEU A 460 -9.26 -11.89 -10.17
C LEU A 460 -10.18 -11.28 -11.23
N GLU A 461 -11.39 -11.82 -11.34
CA GLU A 461 -12.34 -11.41 -12.39
C GLU A 461 -13.22 -10.23 -11.93
N PRO A 462 -13.39 -9.20 -12.78
CA PRO A 462 -14.31 -8.11 -12.48
C PRO A 462 -15.77 -8.54 -12.64
N VAL A 463 -16.68 -7.76 -12.05
CA VAL A 463 -18.06 -7.68 -12.54
C VAL A 463 -18.17 -6.51 -13.50
N ILE A 464 -18.82 -6.75 -14.64
CA ILE A 464 -19.05 -5.72 -15.64
C ILE A 464 -20.36 -4.99 -15.34
N ARG A 465 -20.30 -3.66 -15.37
CA ARG A 465 -21.45 -2.78 -15.15
C ARG A 465 -21.46 -1.69 -16.23
N GLY A 466 -22.65 -1.29 -16.68
CA GLY A 466 -22.75 -0.14 -17.59
C GLY A 466 -22.36 1.15 -16.87
N VAL A 467 -21.58 2.04 -17.49
CA VAL A 467 -21.05 3.26 -16.82
C VAL A 467 -22.14 4.17 -16.24
N ASN A 468 -23.36 4.13 -16.79
CA ASN A 468 -24.49 4.94 -16.32
C ASN A 468 -25.11 4.42 -15.01
N SER A 469 -24.81 3.19 -14.61
CA SER A 469 -25.28 2.65 -13.33
C SER A 469 -24.50 3.26 -12.16
N PRO A 470 -25.11 3.49 -10.98
CA PRO A 470 -24.34 3.93 -9.83
C PRO A 470 -23.33 2.87 -9.37
N VAL A 471 -22.21 3.30 -8.79
CA VAL A 471 -21.28 2.39 -8.11
C VAL A 471 -21.78 2.20 -6.69
N TYR A 472 -22.01 0.94 -6.28
CA TYR A 472 -22.45 0.63 -4.92
C TYR A 472 -21.25 0.18 -4.07
N VAL A 473 -21.05 0.81 -2.92
CA VAL A 473 -19.98 0.47 -1.97
C VAL A 473 -20.61 0.11 -0.63
N SER A 474 -20.68 -1.18 -0.33
CA SER A 474 -21.26 -1.68 0.91
C SER A 474 -20.50 -1.20 2.15
N SER A 475 -21.17 -1.14 3.29
CA SER A 475 -20.55 -0.82 4.58
C SER A 475 -19.42 -1.81 4.90
N LEU A 476 -18.31 -1.29 5.42
CA LEU A 476 -17.10 -2.05 5.72
C LEU A 476 -16.64 -2.93 4.55
N SER A 477 -16.48 -2.29 3.38
CA SER A 477 -15.95 -2.94 2.17
C SER A 477 -15.04 -2.00 1.39
N MET A 478 -14.33 -2.56 0.42
CA MET A 478 -13.46 -1.82 -0.50
C MET A 478 -13.81 -2.21 -1.93
N SER A 479 -13.55 -1.32 -2.89
CA SER A 479 -13.70 -1.67 -4.30
C SER A 479 -12.68 -0.97 -5.18
N PHE A 480 -12.20 -1.68 -6.21
CA PHE A 480 -11.54 -1.06 -7.35
C PHE A 480 -12.55 -0.91 -8.48
N VAL A 481 -12.56 0.25 -9.14
CA VAL A 481 -13.45 0.54 -10.27
C VAL A 481 -12.62 1.06 -11.44
N VAL A 482 -12.55 0.29 -12.53
CA VAL A 482 -11.84 0.68 -13.75
C VAL A 482 -12.83 1.29 -14.72
N LEU A 483 -12.48 2.47 -15.23
CA LEU A 483 -13.27 3.27 -16.17
C LEU A 483 -12.45 3.43 -17.46
N PRO A 484 -12.49 2.43 -18.38
CA PRO A 484 -11.60 2.39 -19.55
C PRO A 484 -11.81 3.57 -20.51
N SER A 485 -13.05 4.03 -20.66
CA SER A 485 -13.42 5.13 -21.56
C SER A 485 -13.49 6.48 -20.87
N PHE A 486 -12.85 6.63 -19.70
CA PHE A 486 -12.81 7.90 -18.98
C PHE A 486 -11.94 8.92 -19.69
N ASP A 487 -12.49 10.09 -20.02
CA ASP A 487 -11.74 11.19 -20.63
C ASP A 487 -10.77 11.82 -19.61
N ALA A 488 -9.56 11.30 -19.58
CA ALA A 488 -8.44 11.84 -18.81
C ALA A 488 -7.24 11.99 -19.73
N SER A 489 -7.03 13.20 -20.27
CA SER A 489 -5.91 13.50 -21.16
C SER A 489 -4.55 13.20 -20.53
N ALA A 490 -4.44 13.27 -19.21
CA ALA A 490 -3.22 12.91 -18.49
C ALA A 490 -2.96 11.40 -18.43
N CYS A 491 -3.93 10.56 -18.83
CA CYS A 491 -3.86 9.09 -18.83
C CYS A 491 -3.95 8.49 -20.24
N SER A 492 -3.87 9.35 -21.27
CA SER A 492 -3.88 8.99 -22.69
C SER A 492 -2.47 8.66 -23.19
#